data_AF-A0A8H7PQA6-F1
#
_entry.id   AF-A0A8H7PQA6-F1
#
_cell.length_a   1.000
_cell.length_b   1.000
_cell.length_c   1.000
_cell.angle_alpha   90.00
_cell.angle_beta   90.00
_cell.angle_gamma   90.00
#
_symmetry.space_group_name_H-M   'P 1'
#
loop_
_entity.id
_entity.type
_entity.pdbx_description
1 polymer ?
#
loop_
_entity_poly.entity_id
_entity_poly.type
_entity_poly.pdbx_seq_one_letter_code
_entity_poly.pdbx_strand_id
1 'polypeptide(L)'
;MKTEWNTSLVSSIIQEYVTKHNIQIIITFDKYGVSGHTNHQAAYRGALQYVKTSGNGTVSLYKLPSVSLVRKYIGLGDLPLAILSSRMVKTSSPKNSLLFLSSPGQYLITHKAMRQHSSQLVWFRWLYVIFSRYMVINELEKVSL
;
A
#
# COMPACT_ATOMS: atom_id res chain seq x y z
N MET A 1 -0.16 -7.84 -21.59
CA MET A 1 1.05 -8.59 -21.21
C MET A 1 1.05 -8.77 -19.70
N LYS A 2 0.90 -10.01 -19.19
CA LYS A 2 1.07 -10.33 -17.76
C LYS A 2 2.51 -10.79 -17.55
N THR A 3 3.45 -9.86 -17.54
CA THR A 3 4.85 -10.19 -17.27
C THR A 3 5.02 -10.20 -15.76
N GLU A 4 5.22 -11.39 -15.18
CA GLU A 4 5.58 -11.50 -13.76
C GLU A 4 7.07 -11.25 -13.60
N TRP A 5 7.43 -10.38 -12.67
CA TRP A 5 8.82 -10.08 -12.37
C TRP A 5 9.42 -11.23 -11.54
N ASN A 6 10.70 -11.55 -11.74
CA ASN A 6 11.38 -12.57 -10.96
C ASN A 6 11.46 -12.15 -9.48
N THR A 7 10.70 -12.84 -8.61
CA THR A 7 10.59 -12.48 -7.19
C THR A 7 11.94 -12.52 -6.47
N SER A 8 12.81 -13.48 -6.79
CA SER A 8 14.14 -13.59 -6.18
C SER A 8 15.04 -12.42 -6.55
N LEU A 9 14.98 -11.96 -7.81
CA LEU A 9 15.71 -10.77 -8.26
C LEU A 9 15.18 -9.50 -7.58
N VAL A 10 13.85 -9.35 -7.46
CA VAL A 10 13.27 -8.20 -6.74
C VAL A 10 13.68 -8.24 -5.26
N SER A 11 13.66 -9.41 -4.64
CA SER A 11 14.09 -9.63 -3.25
C SER A 11 15.56 -9.26 -3.03
N SER A 12 16.46 -9.64 -3.95
CA SER A 12 17.89 -9.31 -3.85
C SER A 12 18.14 -7.82 -4.00
N ILE A 13 17.42 -7.15 -4.90
CA ILE A 13 17.49 -5.69 -5.04
C ILE A 13 16.97 -5.00 -3.78
N ILE A 14 15.84 -5.45 -3.22
CA ILE A 14 15.33 -4.90 -1.94
C ILE A 14 16.36 -5.06 -0.84
N GLN A 15 17.00 -6.24 -0.71
CA GLN A 15 18.04 -6.48 0.27
C GLN A 15 19.20 -5.50 0.14
N GLU A 16 19.70 -5.26 -1.08
CA GLU A 16 20.78 -4.31 -1.35
C GLU A 16 20.43 -2.91 -0.83
N TYR A 17 19.24 -2.39 -1.17
CA TYR A 17 18.79 -1.08 -0.71
C TYR A 17 18.54 -1.02 0.80
N VAL A 18 18.00 -2.09 1.38
CA VAL A 18 17.77 -2.15 2.83
C VAL A 18 19.08 -2.07 3.59
N THR A 19 20.09 -2.84 3.19
CA THR A 19 21.42 -2.81 3.81
C THR A 19 22.10 -1.46 3.58
N LYS A 20 22.04 -0.92 2.36
CA LYS A 20 22.65 0.37 2.00
C LYS A 20 22.11 1.55 2.80
N HIS A 21 20.81 1.54 3.09
CA HIS A 21 20.11 2.66 3.72
C HIS A 21 19.64 2.38 5.16
N ASN A 22 20.02 1.25 5.75
CA ASN A 22 19.58 0.81 7.08
C ASN A 22 18.05 0.86 7.25
N ILE A 23 17.31 0.37 6.24
CA ILE A 23 15.83 0.45 6.22
C ILE A 23 15.26 -0.54 7.25
N GLN A 24 14.42 -0.03 8.16
CA GLN A 24 13.77 -0.83 9.21
C GLN A 24 12.31 -1.18 8.88
N ILE A 25 11.68 -0.39 7.99
CA ILE A 25 10.27 -0.51 7.65
C ILE A 25 10.12 -0.47 6.13
N ILE A 26 9.47 -1.50 5.58
CA ILE A 26 9.05 -1.54 4.18
C ILE A 26 7.54 -1.36 4.15
N ILE A 27 7.06 -0.41 3.36
CA ILE A 27 5.64 -0.21 3.07
C ILE A 27 5.42 -0.53 1.59
N THR A 28 4.49 -1.42 1.29
CA THR A 28 4.19 -1.86 -0.07
C THR A 28 2.69 -2.12 -0.27
N PHE A 29 2.28 -2.59 -1.44
CA PHE A 29 0.92 -3.01 -1.72
C PHE A 29 0.64 -4.40 -1.13
N ASP A 30 -0.61 -4.82 -1.09
CA ASP A 30 -0.95 -6.21 -0.75
C ASP A 30 -0.82 -7.17 -1.95
N LYS A 31 -1.17 -8.43 -1.72
CA LYS A 31 -1.14 -9.49 -2.74
C LYS A 31 -1.99 -9.20 -3.99
N TYR A 32 -3.01 -8.36 -3.89
CA TYR A 32 -3.88 -8.01 -5.02
C TYR A 32 -3.35 -6.79 -5.77
N GLY A 33 -2.74 -5.83 -5.08
CA GLY A 33 -2.07 -4.69 -5.71
C GLY A 33 -3.03 -3.55 -6.06
N VAL A 34 -3.99 -3.25 -5.17
CA VAL A 34 -5.02 -2.19 -5.26
C VAL A 34 -6.03 -2.38 -6.39
N SER A 35 -5.56 -2.48 -7.63
CA SER A 35 -6.34 -2.65 -8.85
C SER A 35 -5.96 -3.92 -9.63
N GLY A 36 -5.20 -4.83 -9.04
CA GLY A 36 -4.69 -6.01 -9.76
C GLY A 36 -3.42 -5.71 -10.56
N HIS A 37 -2.71 -4.61 -10.27
CA HIS A 37 -1.57 -4.19 -11.08
C HIS A 37 -0.35 -5.10 -10.86
N THR A 38 0.21 -5.65 -11.93
CA THR A 38 1.32 -6.62 -11.86
C THR A 38 2.53 -6.09 -11.11
N ASN A 39 2.93 -4.84 -11.35
CA ASN A 39 4.06 -4.22 -10.63
C ASN A 39 3.82 -4.10 -9.11
N HIS A 40 2.57 -3.86 -8.69
CA HIS A 40 2.24 -3.79 -7.26
C HIS A 40 2.34 -5.17 -6.61
N GLN A 41 1.85 -6.20 -7.30
CA GLN A 41 1.96 -7.58 -6.86
C GLN A 41 3.43 -8.04 -6.79
N ALA A 42 4.23 -7.69 -7.79
CA ALA A 42 5.67 -7.97 -7.81
C ALA A 42 6.40 -7.32 -6.63
N ALA A 43 6.11 -6.04 -6.34
CA ALA A 43 6.66 -5.34 -5.19
C ALA A 43 6.30 -6.03 -3.86
N TYR A 44 5.04 -6.45 -3.69
CA TYR A 44 4.62 -7.22 -2.52
C TYR A 44 5.36 -8.55 -2.39
N ARG A 45 5.39 -9.35 -3.47
CA ARG A 45 6.02 -10.69 -3.46
C ARG A 45 7.52 -10.60 -3.18
N GLY A 46 8.22 -9.65 -3.80
CA GLY A 46 9.66 -9.43 -3.58
C GLY A 46 9.96 -9.01 -2.14
N ALA A 47 9.20 -8.04 -1.60
CA ALA A 47 9.36 -7.62 -0.22
C ALA A 47 9.05 -8.74 0.79
N LEU A 48 8.02 -9.53 0.52
CA LEU A 48 7.67 -10.68 1.34
C LEU A 48 8.77 -11.75 1.33
N GLN A 49 9.33 -12.07 0.16
CA GLN A 49 10.44 -13.02 0.04
C GLN A 49 11.66 -12.52 0.81
N TYR A 50 12.02 -11.23 0.69
CA TYR A 50 13.13 -10.63 1.43
C TYR A 50 12.96 -10.78 2.94
N VAL A 51 11.80 -10.37 3.47
CA VAL A 51 11.55 -10.41 4.92
C VAL A 51 11.48 -11.85 5.45
N LYS A 52 11.01 -12.82 4.65
CA LYS A 52 11.02 -14.24 5.05
C LYS A 52 12.42 -14.87 5.09
N THR A 53 13.36 -14.36 4.28
CA THR A 53 14.66 -15.02 4.07
C THR A 53 15.82 -14.32 4.76
N SER A 54 15.92 -12.99 4.65
CA SER A 54 17.07 -12.22 5.15
C SER A 54 16.68 -11.10 6.11
N GLY A 55 15.45 -10.59 6.02
CA GLY A 55 14.94 -9.51 6.88
C GLY A 55 14.15 -9.98 8.11
N ASN A 56 14.16 -11.28 8.42
CA ASN A 56 13.29 -11.84 9.45
C ASN A 56 13.66 -11.27 10.84
N GLY A 57 12.69 -10.69 11.53
CA GLY A 57 12.88 -10.06 12.85
C GLY A 57 13.61 -8.71 12.84
N THR A 58 14.25 -8.31 11.73
CA THR A 58 15.00 -7.04 11.63
C THR A 58 14.22 -5.96 10.87
N VAL A 59 13.40 -6.35 9.90
CA VAL A 59 12.63 -5.41 9.05
C VAL A 59 11.15 -5.70 9.17
N SER A 60 10.36 -4.67 9.48
CA SER A 60 8.90 -4.77 9.50
C SER A 60 8.31 -4.51 8.11
N LEU A 61 7.51 -5.44 7.63
CA LEU A 61 6.75 -5.30 6.38
C LEU A 61 5.32 -4.86 6.66
N TYR A 62 4.91 -3.75 6.06
CA TYR A 62 3.53 -3.28 6.04
C TYR A 62 2.98 -3.30 4.62
N LYS A 63 1.74 -3.73 4.47
CA LYS A 63 1.00 -3.72 3.20
C LYS A 63 -0.17 -2.75 3.27
N LEU A 64 -0.48 -2.11 2.15
CA LEU A 64 -1.72 -1.36 1.91
C LEU A 64 -2.80 -2.34 1.41
N PRO A 65 -3.85 -2.66 2.19
CA PRO A 65 -4.89 -3.57 1.77
C PRO A 65 -5.70 -3.03 0.58
N SER A 66 -6.03 -3.93 -0.33
CA SER A 66 -6.95 -3.67 -1.43
C SER A 66 -8.39 -3.70 -0.93
N VAL A 67 -9.18 -2.68 -1.28
CA VAL A 67 -10.61 -2.61 -0.95
C VAL A 67 -11.49 -2.88 -2.18
N SER A 68 -12.77 -3.18 -1.95
CA SER A 68 -13.76 -3.31 -3.02
C SER A 68 -13.90 -2.02 -3.83
N LEU A 69 -14.37 -2.11 -5.08
CA LEU A 69 -14.53 -0.95 -5.96
C LEU A 69 -15.43 0.13 -5.36
N VAL A 70 -16.49 -0.26 -4.63
CA VAL A 70 -17.37 0.70 -3.94
C VAL A 70 -16.57 1.46 -2.88
N ARG A 71 -15.94 0.76 -1.94
CA ARG A 71 -15.11 1.38 -0.89
C ARG A 71 -13.96 2.22 -1.48
N LYS A 72 -13.45 1.82 -2.65
CA LYS A 72 -12.40 2.55 -3.36
C LYS A 72 -12.82 3.95 -3.76
N TYR A 73 -14.07 4.18 -4.14
CA TYR A 73 -14.53 5.43 -4.78
C TYR A 73 -15.56 6.24 -3.97
N ILE A 74 -15.94 5.82 -2.77
CA ILE A 74 -16.79 6.63 -1.87
C ILE A 74 -15.99 7.68 -1.05
N GLY A 75 -14.68 7.80 -1.29
CA GLY A 75 -13.81 8.82 -0.68
C GLY A 75 -13.88 8.83 0.85
N LEU A 76 -14.12 10.01 1.43
CA LEU A 76 -14.29 10.20 2.88
C LEU A 76 -15.48 9.43 3.46
N GLY A 77 -16.48 9.07 2.63
CA GLY A 77 -17.61 8.25 3.05
C GLY A 77 -17.22 6.85 3.51
N ASP A 78 -16.01 6.38 3.19
CA ASP A 78 -15.50 5.09 3.68
C ASP A 78 -15.03 5.14 5.15
N LEU A 79 -14.88 6.32 5.75
CA LEU A 79 -14.29 6.48 7.09
C LEU A 79 -14.99 5.64 8.17
N PRO A 80 -16.34 5.59 8.26
CA PRO A 80 -17.02 4.73 9.23
C PRO A 80 -16.68 3.24 9.02
N LEU A 81 -16.60 2.79 7.76
CA LEU A 81 -16.25 1.41 7.42
C LEU A 81 -14.78 1.10 7.72
N ALA A 82 -13.87 2.04 7.48
CA ALA A 82 -12.45 1.91 7.84
C ALA A 82 -12.25 1.81 9.36
N ILE A 83 -12.98 2.63 10.13
CA ILE A 83 -12.96 2.57 11.59
C ILE A 83 -13.56 1.25 12.08
N LEU A 84 -14.68 0.81 11.51
CA LEU A 84 -15.33 -0.44 11.90
C LEU A 84 -14.46 -1.67 11.57
N SER A 85 -13.88 -1.73 10.36
CA SER A 85 -12.99 -2.83 9.96
C SER A 85 -11.73 -2.87 10.81
N SER A 86 -11.09 -1.72 11.09
CA SER A 86 -9.95 -1.65 12.00
C SER A 86 -10.29 -2.04 13.45
N ARG A 87 -11.55 -1.90 13.88
CA ARG A 87 -12.03 -2.35 15.20
C ARG A 87 -12.41 -3.82 15.24
N MET A 88 -13.07 -4.35 14.21
CA MET A 88 -13.41 -5.78 14.14
C MET A 88 -12.15 -6.65 14.08
N VAL A 89 -11.10 -6.22 13.38
CA VAL A 89 -9.82 -6.94 13.36
C VAL A 89 -9.19 -7.03 14.76
N LYS A 90 -9.52 -6.12 15.70
CA LYS A 90 -9.00 -6.15 17.08
C LYS A 90 -9.50 -7.34 17.91
N THR A 91 -10.58 -8.01 17.51
CA THR A 91 -11.16 -9.10 18.30
C THR A 91 -10.57 -10.47 17.96
N SER A 92 -9.80 -10.58 16.87
CA SER A 92 -9.33 -11.87 16.34
C SER A 92 -7.81 -12.00 16.17
N SER A 93 -7.03 -10.92 16.26
CA SER A 93 -5.55 -10.95 16.21
C SER A 93 -4.91 -9.67 16.79
N PRO A 94 -3.65 -9.69 17.26
CA PRO A 94 -3.01 -8.53 17.87
C PRO A 94 -2.85 -7.35 16.89
N LYS A 95 -2.88 -6.14 17.47
CA LYS A 95 -2.85 -4.79 16.85
C LYS A 95 -1.78 -4.60 15.76
N ASN A 96 -2.04 -5.00 14.52
CA ASN A 96 -1.10 -4.81 13.43
C ASN A 96 -1.61 -3.88 12.31
N SER A 97 -2.78 -3.27 12.44
CA SER A 97 -3.31 -2.30 11.47
C SER A 97 -3.21 -0.86 11.98
N LEU A 98 -2.66 0.03 11.14
CA LEU A 98 -2.52 1.46 11.37
C LEU A 98 -3.42 2.22 10.39
N LEU A 99 -4.33 3.05 10.91
CA LEU A 99 -5.20 3.90 10.10
C LEU A 99 -4.64 5.32 10.02
N PHE A 100 -4.39 5.79 8.80
CA PHE A 100 -3.95 7.14 8.49
C PHE A 100 -5.07 7.92 7.82
N LEU A 101 -5.36 9.10 8.36
CA LEU A 101 -6.30 10.05 7.78
C LEU A 101 -5.54 11.32 7.41
N SER A 102 -5.63 11.69 6.13
CA SER A 102 -4.98 12.90 5.61
C SER A 102 -5.78 14.13 6.01
N SER A 103 -5.10 15.16 6.50
CA SER A 103 -5.69 16.50 6.66
C SER A 103 -6.00 17.12 5.29
N PRO A 104 -6.84 18.17 5.23
CA PRO A 104 -7.10 18.88 3.98
C PRO A 104 -5.82 19.39 3.28
N GLY A 105 -4.84 19.86 4.06
CA GLY A 105 -3.54 20.28 3.52
C GLY A 105 -2.76 19.12 2.91
N GLN A 106 -2.74 17.96 3.57
CA GLN A 106 -2.08 16.75 3.04
C GLN A 106 -2.77 16.24 1.77
N TYR A 107 -4.11 16.30 1.71
CA TYR A 107 -4.85 15.97 0.50
C TYR A 107 -4.44 16.84 -0.69
N LEU A 108 -4.28 18.16 -0.48
CA LEU A 108 -3.79 19.07 -1.52
C LEU A 108 -2.34 18.76 -1.95
N ILE A 109 -1.49 18.35 -1.01
CA ILE A 109 -0.13 17.89 -1.30
C ILE A 109 -0.17 16.63 -2.17
N THR A 110 -1.01 15.65 -1.83
CA THR A 110 -1.19 14.43 -2.64
C THR A 110 -1.69 14.77 -4.05
N HIS A 111 -2.65 15.69 -4.19
CA HIS A 111 -3.09 16.19 -5.50
C HIS A 111 -1.95 16.86 -6.29
N LYS A 112 -1.11 17.67 -5.63
CA LYS A 112 0.06 18.29 -6.26
C LYS A 112 1.07 17.24 -6.73
N ALA A 113 1.32 16.21 -5.92
CA ALA A 113 2.20 15.10 -6.26
C ALA A 113 1.68 14.31 -7.47
N MET A 114 0.39 13.96 -7.48
CA MET A 114 -0.24 13.28 -8.62
C MET A 114 -0.09 14.08 -9.91
N ARG A 115 -0.23 15.42 -9.84
CA ARG A 115 -0.06 16.33 -10.98
C ARG A 115 1.35 16.38 -11.56
N GLN A 116 2.38 15.92 -10.84
CA GLN A 116 3.74 15.79 -11.41
C GLN A 116 3.82 14.65 -12.44
N HIS A 117 2.86 13.74 -12.47
CA HIS A 117 2.77 12.65 -13.44
C HIS A 117 1.83 13.02 -14.61
N SER A 118 1.97 14.24 -15.14
CA SER A 118 1.05 14.84 -16.11
C SER A 118 0.82 13.97 -17.35
N SER A 119 1.88 13.39 -17.93
CA SER A 119 1.80 12.49 -19.08
C SER A 119 0.98 11.22 -18.82
N GLN A 120 0.81 10.85 -17.55
CA GLN A 120 -0.01 9.73 -17.13
C GLN A 120 -1.39 10.18 -16.65
N LEU A 121 -1.69 11.45 -16.34
CA LEU A 121 -3.01 11.86 -15.83
C LEU A 121 -4.09 12.01 -16.91
N VAL A 122 -4.49 10.90 -17.53
CA VAL A 122 -5.64 10.82 -18.43
C VAL A 122 -6.97 10.93 -17.67
N TRP A 123 -8.07 11.21 -18.37
CA TRP A 123 -9.37 11.58 -17.79
C TRP A 123 -9.84 10.69 -16.62
N PHE A 124 -9.75 9.36 -16.73
CA PHE A 124 -10.25 8.47 -15.67
C PHE A 124 -9.36 8.46 -14.41
N ARG A 125 -8.09 8.85 -14.51
CA ARG A 125 -7.22 9.01 -13.33
C ARG A 125 -7.62 10.22 -12.50
N TRP A 126 -8.24 11.24 -13.10
CA TRP A 126 -8.82 12.35 -12.33
C TRP A 126 -9.96 11.87 -11.44
N LEU A 127 -10.78 10.91 -11.91
CA LEU A 127 -11.81 10.29 -11.06
C LEU A 127 -11.17 9.58 -9.86
N TYR A 128 -10.08 8.85 -10.06
CA TYR A 128 -9.33 8.24 -8.96
C TYR A 128 -8.78 9.29 -7.99
N VAL A 129 -8.13 10.33 -8.49
CA VAL A 129 -7.54 11.39 -7.68
C VAL A 129 -8.61 12.13 -6.85
N ILE A 130 -9.81 12.34 -7.39
CA ILE A 130 -10.89 13.05 -6.70
C ILE A 130 -11.66 12.16 -5.73
N PHE A 131 -12.03 10.95 -6.16
CA PHE A 131 -12.98 10.10 -5.43
C PHE A 131 -12.33 8.97 -4.65
N SER A 132 -11.05 8.67 -4.90
CA SER A 132 -10.46 7.49 -4.26
C SER A 132 -10.24 7.69 -2.77
N ARG A 133 -10.68 6.72 -1.96
CA ARG A 133 -10.35 6.71 -0.53
C ARG A 133 -8.85 6.73 -0.28
N TYR A 134 -8.01 6.16 -1.17
CA TYR A 134 -6.56 6.12 -0.99
C TYR A 134 -5.90 7.51 -1.00
N MET A 135 -6.59 8.53 -1.52
CA MET A 135 -6.12 9.92 -1.48
C MET A 135 -6.26 10.56 -0.09
N VAL A 136 -7.04 9.94 0.81
CA VAL A 136 -7.38 10.53 2.12
C VAL A 136 -7.23 9.53 3.27
N ILE A 137 -7.76 8.31 3.12
CA ILE A 137 -7.85 7.26 4.15
C ILE A 137 -7.02 6.05 3.74
N ASN A 138 -5.92 5.80 4.44
CA ASN A 138 -5.01 4.67 4.19
C ASN A 138 -4.91 3.77 5.42
N GLU A 139 -4.99 2.46 5.21
CA GLU A 139 -4.80 1.45 6.25
C GLU A 139 -3.51 0.70 5.94
N LEU A 140 -2.60 0.58 6.89
CA LEU A 140 -1.38 -0.22 6.75
C LEU A 140 -1.43 -1.39 7.70
N GLU A 141 -1.38 -2.60 7.16
CA GLU A 141 -1.39 -3.85 7.94
C GLU A 141 0.01 -4.44 7.98
N LYS A 142 0.55 -4.69 9.18
CA LYS A 142 1.81 -5.40 9.34
C LYS A 142 1.63 -6.86 8.93
N VAL A 143 2.49 -7.34 8.05
CA VAL A 143 2.49 -8.73 7.60
C VAL A 143 3.05 -9.60 8.72
N SER A 144 2.26 -10.57 9.19
CA SER A 144 2.72 -11.67 10.04
C SER A 144 3.41 -12.71 9.16
N LEU A 145 4.64 -13.10 9.53
CA LEU A 145 5.45 -14.08 8.80
C LEU A 145 5.09 -15.51 9.17
#